data_AF-A0A8T7FLP1-F1
#
_entry.id   AF-A0A8T7FLP1-F1
#
_cell.length_a   1.000
_cell.length_b   1.000
_cell.length_c   1.000
_cell.angle_alpha   90.00
_cell.angle_beta   90.00
_cell.angle_gamma   90.00
#
_symmetry.space_group_name_H-M   'P 1'
#
loop_
_entity.id
_entity.type
_entity.pdbx_description
1 polymer ?
#
loop_
_entity_poly.entity_id
_entity_poly.type
_entity_poly.pdbx_seq_one_letter_code
_entity_poly.pdbx_strand_id
1 'polypeptide(L)'
;MVKRGGSEFHAALAALPAQDADGAAGMRLTLSDVTERKQAGESLQKSEEEYRRLFEDSPIALWVEDFSEVKRRLDGLKQTGVRDAAAYFRANPGFVRECAALVRIQDVNSAALKLYHAREKSELLGSLADILATLSHEQF
;
A
#
# COMPACT_ATOMS: atom_id res chain seq x y z
N MET A 1 11.15 31.82 -4.49
CA MET A 1 11.48 33.09 -3.80
C MET A 1 12.85 32.92 -3.17
N VAL A 2 13.60 33.99 -2.88
CA VAL A 2 14.95 33.90 -2.32
C VAL A 2 14.92 34.43 -0.88
N LYS A 3 15.42 33.64 0.09
CA LYS A 3 15.56 34.09 1.48
C LYS A 3 16.63 35.17 1.57
N ARG A 4 16.57 36.00 2.62
CA ARG A 4 17.64 36.95 2.95
C ARG A 4 18.89 36.15 3.36
N GLY A 5 19.75 35.84 2.39
CA GLY A 5 20.84 34.87 2.50
C GLY A 5 21.13 34.11 1.19
N GLY A 6 20.28 34.25 0.17
CA GLY A 6 20.54 33.72 -1.18
C GLY A 6 19.97 32.32 -1.43
N SER A 7 19.45 31.62 -0.41
CA SER A 7 18.81 30.32 -0.60
C SER A 7 17.41 30.44 -1.20
N GLU A 8 17.13 29.64 -2.22
CA GLU A 8 15.79 29.55 -2.81
C GLU A 8 14.84 28.78 -1.89
N PHE A 9 13.58 29.21 -1.85
CA PHE A 9 12.51 28.56 -1.11
C PHE A 9 11.19 28.65 -1.87
N HIS A 10 10.35 27.63 -1.69
CA HIS A 10 8.98 27.63 -2.15
C HIS A 10 8.10 28.34 -1.13
N ALA A 11 7.35 29.34 -1.60
CA ALA A 11 6.39 30.04 -0.77
C ALA A 11 4.97 29.72 -1.21
N ALA A 12 4.09 29.48 -0.25
CA ALA A 12 2.65 29.55 -0.43
C ALA A 12 2.18 30.93 0.02
N LEU A 13 1.47 31.63 -0.86
CA LEU A 13 0.86 32.93 -0.59
C LEU A 13 -0.65 32.76 -0.50
N ALA A 14 -1.24 33.12 0.63
CA ALA A 14 -2.69 33.23 0.79
C ALA A 14 -3.05 34.70 1.02
N ALA A 15 -4.01 35.19 0.25
CA ALA A 15 -4.55 36.54 0.40
C ALA A 15 -6.02 36.43 0.78
N LEU A 16 -6.39 36.98 1.92
CA LEU A 16 -7.78 37.04 2.37
C LEU A 16 -8.19 38.49 2.61
N PRO A 17 -9.42 38.88 2.25
CA PRO A 17 -9.94 40.18 2.63
C PRO A 17 -9.95 40.29 4.16
N ALA A 18 -9.60 41.48 4.65
CA ALA A 18 -9.60 41.79 6.07
C ALA A 18 -10.08 43.24 6.26
N GLN A 19 -10.53 43.57 7.46
CA GLN A 19 -10.75 44.95 7.86
C GLN A 19 -9.73 45.30 8.95
N ASP A 20 -9.23 46.52 8.94
CA ASP A 20 -8.41 47.02 10.05
C ASP A 20 -9.28 47.33 11.29
N ALA A 21 -8.64 47.77 12.38
CA ALA A 21 -9.33 48.07 13.62
C ALA A 21 -10.37 49.20 13.51
N ASP A 22 -10.25 50.04 12.47
CA ASP A 22 -11.13 51.19 12.21
C ASP A 22 -12.20 50.88 11.14
N GLY A 23 -12.27 49.63 10.65
CA GLY A 23 -13.26 49.15 9.69
C GLY A 23 -12.91 49.43 8.22
N ALA A 24 -11.70 49.90 7.92
CA ALA A 24 -11.27 50.11 6.55
C ALA A 24 -10.95 48.77 5.86
N ALA A 25 -11.34 48.64 4.59
CA ALA A 25 -11.08 47.45 3.81
C ALA A 25 -9.58 47.31 3.53
N GLY A 26 -9.04 46.13 3.86
CA GLY A 26 -7.65 45.75 3.65
C GLY A 26 -7.50 44.32 3.18
N MET A 27 -6.25 43.88 3.04
CA MET A 27 -5.90 42.53 2.63
C MET A 27 -4.88 41.95 3.60
N ARG A 28 -5.18 40.77 4.14
CA ARG A 28 -4.24 40.00 4.94
C ARG A 28 -3.53 39.01 4.04
N LEU A 29 -2.21 39.18 3.92
CA LEU A 29 -1.31 38.29 3.21
C LEU A 29 -0.62 37.37 4.21
N THR A 30 -0.67 36.06 3.98
CA THR A 30 0.13 35.08 4.71
C THR A 30 1.10 34.44 3.74
N LEU A 31 2.39 34.49 4.09
CA LEU A 31 3.46 33.84 3.37
C LEU A 31 3.97 32.68 4.24
N SER A 32 3.90 31.45 3.72
CA SER A 32 4.43 30.27 4.40
C SER A 32 5.51 29.64 3.53
N ASP A 33 6.67 29.37 4.13
CA ASP A 33 7.68 28.52 3.49
C ASP A 33 7.18 27.08 3.46
N VAL A 34 7.04 26.52 2.27
CA VAL A 34 6.54 25.16 2.03
C VAL A 34 7.59 24.26 1.39
N THR A 35 8.86 24.69 1.41
CA THR A 35 9.97 23.97 0.76
C THR A 35 10.09 22.54 1.26
N GLU A 36 10.16 22.34 2.58
CA GLU A 36 10.29 21.01 3.18
C GLU A 36 9.11 20.10 2.82
N ARG A 37 7.87 20.62 2.92
CA ARG A 37 6.67 19.85 2.58
C ARG A 37 6.66 19.44 1.11
N LYS A 38 7.06 20.35 0.20
CA LYS A 38 7.14 20.05 -1.23
C LYS A 38 8.21 19.01 -1.53
N GLN A 39 9.42 19.18 -0.98
CA GLN A 39 10.52 18.23 -1.18
C GLN A 39 10.18 16.84 -0.64
N ALA A 40 9.54 16.75 0.54
CA ALA A 40 9.08 15.49 1.09
C ALA A 40 8.02 14.82 0.18
N GLY A 41 7.08 15.60 -0.36
CA GLY A 41 6.08 15.11 -1.30
C GLY A 41 6.69 14.62 -2.62
N GLU A 42 7.60 15.39 -3.21
CA GLU A 42 8.31 15.03 -4.45
C GLU A 42 9.18 13.77 -4.25
N SER A 43 9.88 13.67 -3.12
CA SER A 43 10.67 12.49 -2.78
C SER A 43 9.79 11.25 -2.60
N LEU A 44 8.63 11.39 -1.95
CA LEU A 44 7.67 10.30 -1.80
C LEU A 44 7.16 9.84 -3.17
N GLN A 45 6.68 10.79 -3.99
CA GLN A 45 6.19 10.49 -5.34
C GLN A 45 7.26 9.78 -6.17
N LYS A 46 8.50 10.28 -6.17
CA LYS A 46 9.60 9.64 -6.89
C LYS A 46 9.84 8.21 -6.40
N SER A 47 9.84 7.99 -5.09
CA SER A 47 10.02 6.65 -4.53
C SER A 47 8.87 5.70 -4.88
N GLU A 48 7.62 6.20 -4.92
CA GLU A 48 6.45 5.42 -5.32
C GLU A 48 6.49 5.06 -6.80
N GLU A 49 6.92 5.98 -7.67
CA GLU A 49 7.12 5.74 -9.10
C GLU A 49 8.24 4.72 -9.35
N GLU A 50 9.36 4.84 -8.64
CA GLU A 50 10.46 3.88 -8.71
C GLU A 50 10.03 2.49 -8.23
N TYR A 51 9.34 2.41 -7.09
CA TYR A 51 8.76 1.16 -6.59
C TYR A 51 7.80 0.55 -7.61
N ARG A 52 6.89 1.35 -8.18
CA ARG A 52 5.91 0.87 -9.15
C ARG A 52 6.59 0.31 -10.40
N ARG A 53 7.63 0.98 -10.91
CA ARG A 53 8.42 0.48 -12.04
C ARG A 53 9.12 -0.83 -11.71
N LEU A 54 9.81 -0.90 -10.57
CA LEU A 54 10.51 -2.12 -10.15
C LEU A 54 9.55 -3.31 -9.97
N PHE A 55 8.36 -3.06 -9.42
CA PHE A 55 7.33 -4.07 -9.25
C PHE A 55 6.73 -4.51 -10.59
N GLU A 56 6.24 -3.57 -11.41
CA GLU A 56 5.55 -3.85 -12.67
C GLU A 56 6.47 -4.43 -13.75
N ASP A 57 7.66 -3.86 -13.89
CA ASP A 57 8.60 -4.22 -14.96
C ASP A 57 9.45 -5.44 -14.57
N SER A 58 9.29 -5.98 -13.36
CA SER A 58 9.95 -7.21 -12.94
C SER A 58 9.57 -8.36 -13.88
N PRO A 59 10.54 -9.14 -14.40
CA PRO A 59 10.26 -10.28 -15.27
C PRO A 59 9.73 -11.51 -14.49
N ILE A 60 9.73 -11.46 -13.17
CA ILE A 60 9.26 -12.53 -12.29
C ILE A 60 7.86 -12.17 -11.79
N ALA A 61 6.97 -13.15 -11.70
CA ALA A 61 5.64 -12.98 -11.11
C ALA A 61 5.77 -12.58 -9.63
N LEU A 62 5.24 -11.41 -9.28
CA LEU A 62 5.25 -10.86 -7.92
C LEU A 62 3.82 -10.62 -7.44
N TRP A 63 3.60 -10.95 -6.16
CA TRP A 63 2.34 -10.84 -5.46
C TRP A 63 2.58 -10.08 -4.15
N VAL A 64 1.69 -9.14 -3.84
CA VAL A 64 1.64 -8.45 -2.56
C VAL A 64 0.49 -9.05 -1.77
N GLU A 65 0.79 -9.65 -0.62
CA GLU A 65 -0.17 -10.43 0.15
C GLU A 65 -0.22 -9.94 1.60
N ASP A 66 -1.43 -9.81 2.13
CA ASP A 66 -1.68 -9.50 3.53
C ASP A 66 -1.93 -10.78 4.33
N PHE A 67 -1.00 -11.07 5.24
CA PHE A 67 -1.06 -12.20 6.19
C PHE A 67 -1.46 -11.77 7.61
N SER A 68 -1.88 -10.54 7.82
CA SER A 68 -2.17 -9.99 9.16
C SER A 68 -3.20 -10.83 9.92
N GLU A 69 -4.27 -11.24 9.26
CA GLU A 69 -5.29 -12.11 9.86
C GLU A 69 -4.75 -13.51 10.20
N VAL A 70 -3.98 -14.11 9.29
CA VAL A 70 -3.35 -15.41 9.52
C VAL A 70 -2.43 -15.33 10.72
N LYS A 71 -1.62 -14.28 10.82
CA LYS A 71 -0.75 -14.05 11.98
C LYS A 71 -1.56 -13.98 13.28
N ARG A 72 -2.67 -13.25 13.31
CA ARG A 72 -3.54 -13.20 14.51
C ARG A 72 -4.10 -14.57 14.89
N ARG A 73 -4.53 -15.37 13.90
CA ARG A 73 -5.01 -16.74 14.14
C ARG A 73 -3.91 -17.64 14.70
N LEU A 74 -2.71 -17.57 14.13
CA LEU A 74 -1.55 -18.34 14.60
C LEU A 74 -1.08 -17.92 15.99
N ASP A 75 -1.09 -16.61 16.28
CA ASP A 75 -0.74 -16.10 17.61
C ASP A 75 -1.76 -16.57 18.67
N GLY A 76 -3.04 -16.68 18.32
CA GLY A 76 -4.06 -17.32 19.16
C GLY A 76 -3.82 -18.82 19.37
N LEU A 77 -3.44 -19.55 18.31
CA LEU A 77 -3.13 -20.98 18.39
C LEU A 77 -1.94 -21.28 19.31
N LYS A 78 -0.92 -20.41 19.32
CA LYS A 78 0.22 -20.55 20.23
C LYS A 78 -0.20 -20.47 21.70
N GLN A 79 -1.24 -19.70 22.03
CA GLN A 79 -1.75 -19.55 23.39
C GLN A 79 -2.52 -20.79 23.87
N THR A 80 -3.00 -21.65 22.97
CA THR A 80 -3.68 -22.90 23.35
C THR A 80 -2.71 -24.04 23.67
N GLY A 81 -1.39 -23.80 23.63
CA GLY A 81 -0.37 -24.77 24.02
C GLY A 81 0.01 -25.79 22.94
N VAL A 82 -0.26 -25.51 21.66
CA VAL A 82 0.22 -26.37 20.56
C VAL A 82 1.74 -26.37 20.51
N ARG A 83 2.35 -27.53 20.80
CA ARG A 83 3.82 -27.73 20.82
C ARG A 83 4.38 -28.25 19.49
N ASP A 84 3.57 -28.93 18.69
CA ASP A 84 3.91 -29.41 17.36
C ASP A 84 2.90 -28.87 16.35
N ALA A 85 3.27 -27.77 15.69
CA ALA A 85 2.43 -27.13 14.68
C ALA A 85 2.23 -28.04 13.45
N ALA A 86 3.23 -28.83 13.07
CA ALA A 86 3.16 -29.68 11.89
C ALA A 86 2.17 -30.84 12.11
N ALA A 87 2.22 -31.49 13.28
CA ALA A 87 1.23 -32.51 13.66
C ALA A 87 -0.18 -31.90 13.75
N TYR A 88 -0.31 -30.72 14.35
CA TYR A 88 -1.59 -30.03 14.47
C TYR A 88 -2.20 -29.71 13.10
N PHE A 89 -1.44 -29.13 12.16
CA PHE A 89 -1.96 -28.78 10.82
C PHE A 89 -2.33 -30.02 10.00
N ARG A 90 -1.56 -31.13 10.11
CA ARG A 90 -1.94 -32.40 9.47
C ARG A 90 -3.24 -32.97 10.02
N ALA A 91 -3.46 -32.89 11.34
CA ALA A 91 -4.69 -33.34 11.98
C ALA A 91 -5.87 -32.39 11.73
N ASN A 92 -5.62 -31.11 11.41
CA ASN A 92 -6.61 -30.07 11.25
C ASN A 92 -6.49 -29.37 9.88
N PRO A 93 -6.71 -30.06 8.75
CA PRO A 93 -6.59 -29.46 7.42
C PRO A 93 -7.61 -28.34 7.17
N GLY A 94 -8.73 -28.33 7.90
CA GLY A 94 -9.70 -27.23 7.86
C GLY A 94 -9.13 -25.90 8.34
N PHE A 95 -8.24 -25.92 9.34
CA PHE A 95 -7.56 -24.72 9.84
C PHE A 95 -6.65 -24.11 8.77
N VAL A 96 -5.94 -24.93 8.00
CA VAL A 96 -5.08 -24.45 6.90
C VAL A 96 -5.92 -23.78 5.81
N ARG A 97 -7.08 -24.35 5.46
CA ARG A 97 -8.02 -23.75 4.51
C ARG A 97 -8.60 -22.44 5.03
N GLU A 98 -8.96 -22.37 6.32
CA GLU A 98 -9.40 -21.13 6.97
C GLU A 98 -8.29 -20.06 6.86
N CYS A 99 -7.04 -20.39 7.18
CA CYS A 99 -5.93 -19.47 7.03
C CYS A 99 -5.73 -19.02 5.58
N ALA A 100 -5.80 -19.92 4.60
CA ALA A 100 -5.69 -19.56 3.19
C ALA A 100 -6.80 -18.57 2.75
N ALA A 101 -8.03 -18.73 3.24
CA ALA A 101 -9.14 -17.81 2.97
C ALA A 101 -8.97 -16.43 3.63
N LEU A 102 -8.09 -16.32 4.63
CA LEU A 102 -7.77 -15.07 5.30
C LEU A 102 -6.65 -14.27 4.61
N VAL A 103 -5.82 -14.91 3.79
CA VAL A 103 -4.77 -14.22 3.03
C VAL A 103 -5.43 -13.36 1.95
N ARG A 104 -5.13 -12.06 1.94
CA ARG A 104 -5.65 -11.14 0.93
C ARG A 104 -4.55 -10.76 -0.05
N ILE A 105 -4.82 -10.94 -1.34
CA ILE A 105 -3.92 -10.49 -2.40
C ILE A 105 -4.24 -9.02 -2.64
N GLN A 106 -3.29 -8.15 -2.32
CA GLN A 106 -3.41 -6.70 -2.43
C GLN A 106 -3.01 -6.21 -3.82
N ASP A 107 -2.00 -6.82 -4.43
CA ASP A 107 -1.53 -6.47 -5.75
C ASP A 107 -0.78 -7.63 -6.43
N VAL A 108 -0.72 -7.60 -7.75
CA VAL A 108 0.06 -8.52 -8.60
C VAL A 108 0.71 -7.72 -9.72
N ASN A 109 1.91 -8.12 -10.14
CA ASN A 109 2.58 -7.41 -11.24
C ASN A 109 2.19 -7.94 -12.63
N SER A 110 2.61 -7.21 -13.65
CA SER A 110 2.40 -7.57 -15.05
C SER A 110 2.94 -8.96 -15.45
N ALA A 111 4.01 -9.44 -14.81
CA ALA A 111 4.50 -10.80 -15.06
C ALA A 111 3.59 -11.89 -14.49
N ALA A 112 2.96 -11.65 -13.33
CA ALA A 112 1.97 -12.56 -12.77
C ALA A 112 0.74 -12.66 -13.68
N LEU A 113 0.22 -11.54 -14.20
CA LEU A 113 -0.90 -11.56 -15.15
C LEU A 113 -0.61 -12.43 -16.37
N LYS A 114 0.59 -12.30 -16.95
CA LYS A 114 1.02 -13.11 -18.09
C LYS A 114 1.11 -14.61 -17.75
N LEU A 115 1.67 -14.94 -16.58
CA LEU A 115 1.85 -16.32 -16.15
C LEU A 115 0.51 -17.03 -15.92
N TYR A 116 -0.45 -16.32 -15.35
CA TYR A 116 -1.78 -16.86 -15.04
C TYR A 116 -2.83 -16.54 -16.12
N HIS A 117 -2.41 -16.00 -17.26
CA HIS A 117 -3.29 -15.61 -18.37
C HIS A 117 -4.44 -14.67 -17.98
N ALA A 118 -4.26 -13.88 -16.92
CA ALA A 118 -5.25 -12.90 -16.46
C ALA A 118 -5.20 -11.65 -17.33
N ARG A 119 -6.37 -11.08 -17.63
CA ARG A 119 -6.51 -9.87 -18.46
C ARG A 119 -6.30 -8.60 -17.65
N GLU A 120 -6.62 -8.65 -16.38
CA GLU A 120 -6.54 -7.53 -15.45
C GLU A 120 -6.24 -8.01 -14.02
N LYS A 121 -5.70 -7.10 -13.20
CA LYS A 121 -5.33 -7.42 -11.82
C LYS A 121 -6.49 -7.93 -10.99
N SER A 122 -7.68 -7.36 -11.14
CA SER A 122 -8.90 -7.75 -10.40
C SER A 122 -9.24 -9.23 -10.51
N GLU A 123 -8.85 -9.91 -11.59
CA GLU A 123 -9.04 -11.36 -11.75
C GLU A 123 -8.16 -12.18 -10.77
N LEU A 124 -7.06 -11.60 -10.28
CA LEU A 124 -6.14 -12.20 -9.31
C LEU A 124 -6.20 -11.52 -7.92
N LEU A 125 -7.08 -10.54 -7.71
CA LEU A 125 -7.28 -9.94 -6.39
C LEU A 125 -8.41 -10.67 -5.65
N GLY A 126 -8.25 -10.86 -4.34
CA GLY A 126 -9.24 -11.58 -3.54
C GLY A 126 -8.62 -12.35 -2.37
N SER A 127 -9.34 -13.37 -1.90
CA SER A 127 -8.71 -14.33 -0.98
C SER A 127 -7.82 -15.29 -1.76
N LEU A 128 -6.69 -15.70 -1.16
CA LEU A 128 -5.82 -16.70 -1.78
C LEU A 128 -6.56 -18.02 -2.04
N ALA A 129 -7.52 -18.39 -1.17
CA ALA A 129 -8.33 -19.59 -1.36
C ALA A 129 -9.18 -19.56 -2.64
N ASP A 130 -9.79 -18.41 -2.96
CA ASP A 130 -10.61 -18.25 -4.17
C ASP A 130 -9.75 -18.37 -5.44
N ILE A 131 -8.56 -17.76 -5.40
CA ILE A 131 -7.61 -17.80 -6.52
C ILE A 131 -7.07 -19.20 -6.72
N LEU A 132 -6.66 -19.91 -5.67
CA LEU A 132 -6.18 -21.29 -5.78
C LEU A 132 -7.27 -22.25 -6.30
N ALA A 133 -8.52 -22.07 -5.87
CA ALA A 133 -9.64 -22.86 -6.38
C ALA A 133 -9.88 -22.60 -7.88
N THR A 134 -9.80 -21.35 -8.31
CA THR A 134 -9.96 -20.96 -9.72
C THR A 134 -8.84 -21.53 -10.59
N LEU A 135 -7.58 -21.41 -10.13
CA LEU A 135 -6.41 -21.89 -10.86
C LEU A 135 -6.33 -23.42 -10.96
N SER A 136 -6.86 -24.14 -9.96
CA SER A 136 -6.90 -25.60 -9.98
C SER A 136 -7.80 -26.19 -11.07
N HIS A 137 -8.71 -25.40 -11.65
CA HIS A 137 -9.63 -25.85 -12.69
C HIS A 137 -9.11 -25.66 -14.12
N GLU A 138 -8.07 -24.83 -14.31
CA GLU A 138 -7.54 -24.51 -15.64
C GLU A 138 -6.16 -25.11 -15.96
N GLN A 139 -5.46 -25.67 -14.97
CA GLN A 139 -4.06 -26.11 -15.16
C GLN A 139 -3.74 -27.57 -14.78
N PHE A 140 -4.72 -28.42 -14.48
CA PHE A 140 -4.53 -29.87 -14.32
C PHE A 140 -5.67 -30.70 -14.90
#